data_AF-V4SMD7-F1
#
_entry.id   AF-V4SMD7-F1
#
_cell.length_a   1.000
_cell.length_b   1.000
_cell.length_c   1.000
_cell.angle_alpha   90.00
_cell.angle_beta   90.00
_cell.angle_gamma   90.00
#
_symmetry.space_group_name_H-M   'P 1'
#
loop_
_entity.id
_entity.type
_entity.pdbx_description
1 polymer ?
#
loop_
_entity_poly.entity_id
_entity_poly.type
_entity_poly.pdbx_seq_one_letter_code
_entity_poly.pdbx_strand_id
1 'polypeptide(L)'
;MGSLWRAISGQTNQLSDYDSTEFWSNPERSGWLTKQGEYIKTWRRRWFVLKQGKLFWFKESTVTRASKPRGVIPVASCLTVKGAEDVLNKQYAFELSTRTETMYFIADSEKEKEDWINSIGRSIVQHSRSVTDSEIVDYDSKR
;
A
#
# COMPACT_ATOMS: atom_id res chain seq x y z
N MET A 1 -5.08 -21.79 25.01
CA MET A 1 -4.46 -22.50 23.87
C MET A 1 -3.88 -21.46 22.93
N GLY A 2 -2.63 -21.06 23.19
CA GLY A 2 -1.95 -19.97 22.48
C GLY A 2 -1.33 -20.46 21.18
N SER A 3 -1.39 -19.61 20.15
CA SER A 3 -0.62 -19.80 18.92
C SER A 3 0.53 -18.80 18.93
N LEU A 4 1.63 -19.26 19.51
CA LEU A 4 2.97 -18.69 19.39
C LEU A 4 3.39 -18.69 17.92
N TRP A 5 3.40 -17.52 17.29
CA TRP A 5 4.37 -17.16 16.25
C TRP A 5 4.63 -15.66 16.33
N ARG A 6 5.76 -15.29 16.94
CA ARG A 6 6.35 -13.95 16.93
C ARG A 6 7.87 -14.09 16.79
N ALA A 7 8.44 -13.18 16.00
CA ALA A 7 9.85 -13.03 15.57
C ALA A 7 10.25 -14.03 14.47
N ILE A 8 10.92 -13.65 13.37
CA ILE A 8 12.14 -12.85 13.27
C ILE A 8 12.18 -12.08 11.92
N SER A 9 11.92 -10.78 11.96
CA SER A 9 12.52 -9.74 11.11
C SER A 9 12.02 -8.41 11.64
N GLY A 10 12.94 -7.50 11.95
CA GLY A 10 12.65 -6.23 12.59
C GLY A 10 11.86 -5.29 11.66
N GLN A 11 10.54 -5.37 11.73
CA GLN A 11 9.57 -4.28 11.51
C GLN A 11 8.19 -4.78 11.94
N THR A 12 7.93 -4.73 13.25
CA THR A 12 6.60 -5.00 13.82
C THR A 12 6.22 -3.92 14.81
N ASN A 13 5.94 -2.71 14.31
CA ASN A 13 4.94 -1.81 14.91
C ASN A 13 4.65 -0.62 13.99
N GLN A 14 3.71 -0.78 13.06
CA GLN A 14 3.04 0.34 12.36
C GLN A 14 1.53 0.03 12.27
N LEU A 15 0.97 -0.58 13.32
CA LEU A 15 -0.48 -0.77 13.46
C LEU A 15 -1.14 0.43 14.19
N SER A 16 -0.35 1.32 14.81
CA SER A 16 -0.85 2.48 15.56
C SER A 16 -1.29 3.63 14.65
N ASP A 17 -0.66 3.80 13.49
CA ASP A 17 -0.79 5.04 12.71
C ASP A 17 -1.95 5.02 11.71
N TYR A 18 -2.66 3.89 11.55
CA TYR A 18 -3.85 3.85 10.70
C TYR A 18 -5.17 4.05 11.44
N ASP A 19 -5.17 4.06 12.77
CA ASP A 19 -6.41 4.07 13.57
C ASP A 19 -7.26 5.34 13.33
N SER A 20 -6.63 6.42 12.87
CA SER A 20 -7.29 7.67 12.49
C SER A 20 -7.90 7.67 11.09
N THR A 21 -7.56 6.71 10.23
CA THR A 21 -8.04 6.68 8.84
C THR A 21 -9.31 5.86 8.72
N GLU A 22 -10.42 6.53 8.40
CA GLU A 22 -11.73 5.90 8.18
C GLU A 22 -11.80 5.16 6.83
N PHE A 23 -11.00 4.10 6.67
CA PHE A 23 -10.93 3.31 5.44
C PHE A 23 -12.26 2.63 5.06
N TRP A 24 -13.21 2.54 6.00
CA TRP A 24 -14.56 1.98 5.76
C TRP A 24 -15.54 2.99 5.14
N SER A 25 -15.14 4.26 4.98
CA SER A 25 -16.04 5.33 4.53
C SER A 25 -15.44 6.15 3.37
N ASN A 26 -16.19 6.23 2.26
CA ASN A 26 -15.89 7.02 1.06
C ASN A 26 -14.42 6.89 0.58
N PRO A 27 -13.95 5.69 0.24
CA PRO A 27 -12.57 5.48 -0.22
C PRO A 27 -12.34 6.16 -1.58
N GLU A 28 -11.11 6.61 -1.81
CA GLU A 28 -10.70 7.18 -3.12
C GLU A 28 -10.74 6.10 -4.20
N ARG A 29 -10.38 4.88 -3.82
CA ARG A 29 -10.56 3.67 -4.63
C ARG A 29 -10.68 2.46 -3.73
N SER A 30 -11.50 1.51 -4.14
CA SER A 30 -11.52 0.17 -3.55
C SER A 30 -11.77 -0.89 -4.62
N GLY A 31 -11.22 -2.08 -4.45
CA GLY A 31 -11.35 -3.13 -5.45
C GLY A 31 -10.53 -4.37 -5.11
N TRP A 32 -10.80 -5.47 -5.81
CA TRP A 32 -10.00 -6.67 -5.69
C TRP A 32 -8.70 -6.54 -6.47
N LEU A 33 -7.61 -7.02 -5.87
CA LEU A 33 -6.36 -7.28 -6.57
C LEU A 33 -5.79 -8.62 -6.08
N THR A 34 -5.05 -9.28 -6.95
CA THR A 34 -4.26 -10.45 -6.58
C THR A 34 -2.83 -9.99 -6.28
N LYS A 35 -2.42 -10.01 -5.00
CA LYS A 35 -1.09 -9.57 -4.54
C LYS A 35 -0.13 -10.75 -4.44
N GLN A 36 1.12 -10.55 -4.84
CA GLN A 36 2.20 -11.49 -4.53
C GLN A 36 2.64 -11.39 -3.06
N GLY A 37 2.82 -12.53 -2.40
CA GLY A 37 3.35 -12.61 -1.04
C GLY A 37 4.81 -12.16 -0.97
N GLU A 38 5.18 -11.51 0.15
CA GLU A 38 6.51 -10.94 0.37
C GLU A 38 7.59 -12.02 0.44
N TYR A 39 7.44 -12.96 1.38
CA TYR A 39 8.39 -14.05 1.63
C TYR A 39 8.16 -15.24 0.71
N ILE A 40 6.92 -15.74 0.69
CA ILE A 40 6.51 -16.84 -0.17
C ILE A 40 5.74 -16.22 -1.33
N LYS A 41 6.28 -16.34 -2.55
CA LYS A 41 5.78 -15.72 -3.79
C LYS A 41 4.44 -16.28 -4.31
N THR A 42 3.58 -16.72 -3.40
CA THR A 42 2.19 -17.08 -3.62
C THR A 42 1.34 -15.86 -3.96
N TRP A 43 0.36 -16.04 -4.83
CA TRP A 43 -0.59 -15.00 -5.23
C TRP A 43 -1.86 -15.12 -4.39
N ARG A 44 -2.30 -14.02 -3.80
CA ARG A 44 -3.46 -13.99 -2.89
C ARG A 44 -4.40 -12.85 -3.23
N ARG A 45 -5.67 -13.18 -3.45
CA ARG A 45 -6.74 -12.19 -3.68
C ARG A 45 -7.02 -11.43 -2.38
N ARG A 46 -6.99 -10.10 -2.45
CA ARG A 46 -7.23 -9.20 -1.32
C ARG A 46 -8.04 -8.00 -1.78
N TRP A 47 -8.90 -7.51 -0.90
CA TRP A 47 -9.66 -6.29 -1.13
C TRP A 47 -8.81 -5.09 -0.73
N PHE A 48 -8.47 -4.23 -1.69
CA PHE A 48 -7.67 -3.05 -1.47
C PHE A 48 -8.54 -1.83 -1.26
N VAL A 49 -8.06 -0.91 -0.43
CA VAL A 49 -8.68 0.40 -0.18
C VAL A 49 -7.58 1.45 -0.18
N LEU A 50 -7.72 2.45 -1.04
CA LEU A 50 -6.91 3.66 -1.05
C LEU A 50 -7.70 4.78 -0.36
N LYS A 51 -7.12 5.38 0.70
CA LYS A 51 -7.74 6.47 1.46
C LYS A 51 -6.68 7.30 2.16
N GLN A 52 -6.74 8.62 2.02
CA GLN A 52 -5.89 9.58 2.76
C GLN A 52 -4.40 9.23 2.69
N GLY A 53 -3.92 8.94 1.47
CA GLY A 53 -2.51 8.63 1.24
C GLY A 53 -2.06 7.28 1.82
N LYS A 54 -2.98 6.39 2.19
CA LYS A 54 -2.69 5.04 2.69
C LYS A 54 -3.39 4.01 1.81
N LEU A 55 -2.63 2.98 1.44
CA LEU A 55 -3.14 1.80 0.73
C LEU A 55 -3.25 0.63 1.71
N PHE A 56 -4.49 0.21 1.97
CA PHE A 56 -4.84 -0.89 2.87
C PHE A 56 -5.24 -2.12 2.06
N TRP A 57 -5.10 -3.31 2.66
CA TRP A 57 -5.71 -4.52 2.11
C TRP A 57 -6.32 -5.44 3.16
N PHE A 58 -7.41 -6.10 2.78
CA PHE A 58 -8.23 -6.93 3.64
C PHE A 58 -8.47 -8.31 3.00
N LYS A 59 -8.90 -9.28 3.83
CA LYS A 59 -9.26 -10.60 3.34
C LYS A 59 -10.56 -10.57 2.51
N GLU A 60 -11.52 -9.76 2.95
CA GLU A 60 -12.87 -9.67 2.39
C GLU A 60 -13.19 -8.22 1.97
N SER A 61 -14.17 -8.06 1.08
CA SER A 61 -14.63 -6.75 0.58
C SER A 61 -15.52 -5.99 1.57
N THR A 62 -16.18 -6.69 2.49
CA THR A 62 -16.98 -6.06 3.55
C THR A 62 -16.04 -5.47 4.61
N VAL A 63 -15.65 -4.22 4.40
CA VAL A 63 -14.76 -3.47 5.30
C VAL A 63 -15.61 -2.59 6.21
N THR A 64 -15.56 -2.84 7.52
CA THR A 64 -16.23 -2.04 8.54
C THR A 64 -15.20 -1.39 9.45
N ARG A 65 -15.65 -0.53 10.36
CA ARG A 65 -14.80 0.07 11.41
C ARG A 65 -14.04 -0.98 12.25
N ALA A 66 -14.60 -2.17 12.43
CA ALA A 66 -13.96 -3.25 13.20
C ALA A 66 -13.00 -4.12 12.36
N SER A 67 -12.95 -3.93 11.04
CA SER A 67 -12.12 -4.73 10.15
C SER A 67 -10.65 -4.43 10.35
N LYS A 68 -9.85 -5.48 10.59
CA LYS A 68 -8.39 -5.34 10.70
C LYS A 68 -7.72 -5.44 9.31
N PRO A 69 -6.93 -4.45 8.89
CA PRO A 69 -6.13 -4.55 7.68
C PRO A 69 -5.11 -5.69 7.84
N ARG A 70 -4.78 -6.35 6.72
CA ARG A 70 -3.69 -7.32 6.65
C ARG A 70 -2.33 -6.65 6.41
N GLY A 71 -2.37 -5.42 5.93
CA GLY A 71 -1.24 -4.51 5.90
C GLY A 71 -1.69 -3.14 5.40
N VAL A 72 -0.80 -2.19 5.55
CA VAL A 72 -0.96 -0.79 5.17
C VAL A 72 0.36 -0.29 4.63
N ILE A 73 0.31 0.52 3.58
CA ILE A 73 1.49 1.22 3.07
C ILE A 73 1.14 2.70 2.88
N PRO A 74 1.89 3.63 3.49
CA PRO A 74 1.79 5.04 3.18
C PRO A 74 2.29 5.26 1.74
N VAL A 75 1.44 5.77 0.86
CA VAL A 75 1.81 5.97 -0.56
C VAL A 75 2.89 7.04 -0.72
N ALA A 76 3.05 7.94 0.26
CA ALA A 76 4.16 8.90 0.29
C ALA A 76 5.54 8.21 0.35
N SER A 77 5.62 6.96 0.80
CA SER A 77 6.86 6.16 0.80
C SER A 77 7.12 5.42 -0.52
N CYS A 78 6.15 5.43 -1.44
CA CYS A 78 6.25 4.79 -2.74
C CYS A 78 6.98 5.70 -3.74
N LEU A 79 7.87 5.11 -4.51
CA LEU A 79 8.68 5.78 -5.52
C LEU A 79 8.00 5.73 -6.89
N THR A 80 7.46 4.57 -7.27
CA THR A 80 6.86 4.36 -8.59
C THR A 80 5.69 3.38 -8.54
N VAL A 81 4.75 3.57 -9.47
CA VAL A 81 3.68 2.61 -9.79
C VAL A 81 3.60 2.50 -11.31
N LYS A 82 3.70 1.29 -11.86
CA LYS A 82 3.74 1.07 -13.33
C LYS A 82 3.36 -0.37 -13.71
N GLY A 83 3.08 -0.59 -15.00
CA GLY A 83 2.88 -1.94 -15.55
C GLY A 83 4.07 -2.86 -15.31
N ALA A 84 3.78 -4.15 -15.16
CA ALA A 84 4.75 -5.21 -14.84
C ALA A 84 4.50 -6.48 -15.67
N GLU A 85 3.73 -6.37 -16.76
CA GLU A 85 3.35 -7.49 -17.61
C GLU A 85 4.56 -8.18 -18.23
N ASP A 86 5.52 -7.41 -18.75
CA ASP A 86 6.75 -7.94 -19.35
C ASP A 86 7.68 -8.58 -18.31
N VAL A 87 7.68 -8.06 -17.08
CA VAL A 87 8.53 -8.54 -15.98
C VAL A 87 7.99 -9.84 -15.41
N LEU A 88 6.66 -9.96 -15.28
CA LEU A 88 6.02 -11.10 -14.63
C LEU A 88 5.48 -12.15 -15.60
N ASN A 89 5.40 -11.81 -16.89
CA ASN A 89 4.66 -12.57 -17.90
C ASN A 89 3.22 -12.89 -17.44
N LYS A 90 2.53 -11.85 -16.94
CA LYS A 90 1.14 -11.93 -16.46
C LYS A 90 0.36 -10.72 -16.96
N GLN A 91 -0.80 -10.97 -17.57
CA GLN A 91 -1.68 -9.89 -18.02
C GLN A 91 -2.21 -9.09 -16.83
N TYR A 92 -2.45 -7.80 -17.07
CA TYR A 92 -3.00 -6.85 -16.10
C TYR A 92 -2.17 -6.71 -14.82
N ALA A 93 -0.88 -7.03 -14.92
CA ALA A 93 0.05 -6.96 -13.81
C ALA A 93 0.68 -5.58 -13.69
N PHE A 94 0.85 -5.11 -12.46
CA PHE A 94 1.54 -3.87 -12.18
C PHE A 94 2.36 -4.00 -10.90
N GLU A 95 3.33 -3.10 -10.74
CA GLU A 95 4.20 -3.02 -9.58
C GLU A 95 4.04 -1.70 -8.83
N LEU A 96 4.31 -1.75 -7.53
CA LEU A 96 4.43 -0.60 -6.63
C LEU A 96 5.77 -0.73 -5.92
N SER A 97 6.70 0.20 -6.20
CA SER A 97 8.03 0.19 -5.59
C SER A 97 8.13 1.21 -4.46
N THR A 98 8.70 0.80 -3.34
CA THR A 98 9.14 1.65 -2.23
C THR A 98 10.67 1.69 -2.21
N ARG A 99 11.26 2.36 -1.21
CA ARG A 99 12.73 2.34 -1.00
C ARG A 99 13.27 0.97 -0.61
N THR A 100 12.44 0.10 -0.04
CA THR A 100 12.85 -1.16 0.57
C THR A 100 12.39 -2.39 -0.20
N GLU A 101 11.30 -2.28 -0.97
CA GLU A 101 10.73 -3.42 -1.67
C GLU A 101 9.92 -3.01 -2.92
N THR A 102 9.76 -3.97 -3.83
CA THR A 102 8.81 -3.88 -4.94
C THR A 102 7.72 -4.92 -4.76
N MET A 103 6.47 -4.46 -4.74
CA MET A 103 5.29 -5.30 -4.65
C MET A 103 4.65 -5.46 -6.01
N TYR A 104 4.07 -6.65 -6.24
CA TYR A 104 3.40 -6.99 -7.48
C TYR A 104 1.93 -7.32 -7.27
N PHE A 105 1.11 -6.87 -8.21
CA PHE A 105 -0.34 -7.01 -8.22
C PHE A 105 -0.81 -7.43 -9.61
N ILE A 106 -1.97 -8.09 -9.65
CA ILE A 106 -2.71 -8.40 -10.87
C ILE A 106 -4.13 -7.91 -10.67
N ALA A 107 -4.63 -7.10 -11.61
CA ALA A 107 -6.02 -6.66 -11.65
C ALA A 107 -6.90 -7.64 -12.45
N ASP A 108 -8.22 -7.56 -12.28
CA ASP A 108 -9.15 -8.45 -12.97
C ASP A 108 -9.37 -8.01 -14.46
N SER A 109 -8.91 -6.82 -14.84
CA SER A 109 -8.95 -6.28 -16.22
C SER A 109 -7.90 -5.20 -16.49
N GLU A 110 -7.64 -4.91 -17.77
CA GLU A 110 -6.76 -3.82 -18.22
C GLU A 110 -7.23 -2.46 -17.69
N LYS A 111 -8.54 -2.21 -17.78
CA LYS A 111 -9.15 -0.97 -17.27
C LYS A 111 -8.86 -0.83 -15.78
N GLU A 112 -9.07 -1.87 -14.98
CA GLU A 112 -8.81 -1.84 -13.54
C GLU A 112 -7.34 -1.65 -13.21
N LYS A 113 -6.43 -2.27 -13.97
CA LYS A 113 -4.98 -2.05 -13.82
C LYS A 113 -4.65 -0.56 -13.99
N GLU A 114 -5.06 0.03 -15.11
CA GLU A 114 -4.83 1.46 -15.40
C GLU A 114 -5.46 2.35 -14.34
N ASP A 115 -6.68 2.03 -13.93
CA ASP A 115 -7.41 2.71 -12.87
C ASP A 115 -6.65 2.71 -11.53
N TRP A 116 -6.08 1.57 -11.14
CA TRP A 116 -5.26 1.43 -9.93
C TRP A 116 -3.94 2.19 -10.02
N ILE A 117 -3.21 2.06 -11.13
CA ILE A 117 -1.96 2.80 -11.38
C ILE A 117 -2.22 4.30 -11.28
N ASN A 118 -3.28 4.80 -11.92
CA ASN A 118 -3.63 6.21 -11.92
C ASN A 118 -4.02 6.72 -10.53
N SER A 119 -4.86 6.00 -9.79
CA SER A 119 -5.28 6.43 -8.45
C SER A 119 -4.12 6.43 -7.46
N ILE A 120 -3.29 5.38 -7.48
CA ILE A 120 -2.11 5.31 -6.61
C ILE A 120 -1.11 6.41 -7.01
N GLY A 121 -0.83 6.58 -8.30
CA GLY A 121 0.10 7.59 -8.80
C GLY A 121 -0.30 9.01 -8.40
N ARG A 122 -1.58 9.37 -8.54
CA ARG A 122 -2.10 10.67 -8.05
C ARG A 122 -1.92 10.82 -6.54
N SER A 123 -2.21 9.77 -5.78
CA SER A 123 -2.08 9.79 -4.32
C SER A 123 -0.61 9.93 -3.87
N ILE A 124 0.34 9.29 -4.56
CA ILE A 124 1.79 9.48 -4.34
C ILE A 124 2.16 10.95 -4.52
N VAL A 125 1.78 11.57 -5.63
CA VAL A 125 2.10 12.98 -5.92
C VAL A 125 1.47 13.93 -4.91
N GLN A 126 0.24 13.65 -4.48
CA GLN A 126 -0.47 14.48 -3.51
C GLN A 126 0.18 14.45 -2.12
N HIS A 127 0.71 13.29 -1.70
CA HIS A 127 1.21 13.08 -0.34
C HIS A 127 2.75 13.12 -0.22
N SER A 128 3.49 13.12 -1.34
CA SER A 128 4.97 13.22 -1.32
C SER A 128 5.46 14.61 -0.87
N ARG A 129 4.67 15.66 -1.09
CA ARG A 129 5.01 17.05 -0.72
C ARG A 129 4.99 17.32 0.78
N SER A 130 4.23 16.55 1.56
CA SER A 130 4.13 16.74 3.02
C SER A 130 5.34 16.20 3.79
N VAL A 131 6.16 15.33 3.18
CA VAL A 131 7.31 14.70 3.86
C VAL A 131 8.54 15.62 3.87
N THR A 132 8.74 16.43 2.82
CA THR A 132 9.91 17.32 2.71
C THR A 132 9.87 18.52 3.65
N ASP A 133 8.68 18.92 4.12
CA ASP A 133 8.54 20.02 5.09
C ASP A 133 8.97 19.61 6.50
N SER A 134 9.04 18.31 6.78
CA SER A 134 9.47 17.78 8.10
C SER A 134 10.98 17.63 8.23
N GLU A 135 11.73 17.79 7.13
CA GLU A 135 13.19 17.56 7.08
C GLU A 135 14.01 18.86 6.97
N ILE A 136 13.40 20.05 7.08
CA ILE A 136 14.16 21.30 7.25
C ILE A 136 14.66 21.35 8.70
N VAL A 137 15.83 20.74 8.91
CA VAL A 137 16.60 20.89 10.14
C VAL A 137 17.16 22.30 10.16
N ASP A 138 16.84 23.06 11.22
CA ASP A 138 17.37 24.40 11.49
C ASP A 138 18.90 24.40 11.43
N TYR A 139 19.45 24.73 10.26
CA TYR A 139 20.87 24.90 10.02
C TYR A 139 21.22 26.38 9.97
N ASP A 140 20.82 27.16 10.97
CA ASP A 140 21.60 28.35 11.37
C ASP A 140 21.06 28.95 12.67
N SER A 141 21.75 28.70 13.79
CA SER A 141 21.64 29.57 14.97
C SER A 141 22.84 29.38 15.90
N LYS A 142 24.06 29.47 15.37
CA LYS A 142 25.25 29.80 16.17
C LYS A 142 26.20 30.69 15.38
N ARG A 143 25.93 31.99 15.42
CA ARG A 143 26.95 33.04 15.35
C ARG A 143 26.70 34.06 16.44
#